data_AF-A0A2E7RJX3-F1
#
_entry.id   AF-A0A2E7RJX3-F1
#
_cell.length_a   1.000
_cell.length_b   1.000
_cell.length_c   1.000
_cell.angle_alpha   90.00
_cell.angle_beta   90.00
_cell.angle_gamma   90.00
#
_symmetry.space_group_name_H-M   'P 1'
#
loop_
_entity.id
_entity.type
_entity.pdbx_description
1 polymer ?
#
loop_
_entity_poly.entity_id
_entity_poly.type
_entity_poly.pdbx_seq_one_letter_code
_entity_poly.pdbx_strand_id
1 'polypeptide(L)'
;MFSSSFLALALTLPGFHPAHSWDWLALPDNPNLVYVGRWDHSAPKSPWCEWQGSSVSMNFEGTGVGIGIDAGTQSNWYRVIIDHDILNSKKMEVSPGGMKKIILAHSLSSGQHHVRVVKETYFGSETTFFGFAGVGGAGISSPPPPPTRRIEFYGDSNLAGYSLEHEENKGQNELQGCEFTYAGITARRFNAEYHNISISGETISGINSKYDRMRYGVS
;
A
#
# COMPACT_ATOMS: atom_id res chain seq x y z
N MET A 1 -46.10 -50.38 33.11
CA MET A 1 -44.73 -50.19 32.59
C MET A 1 -44.85 -49.58 31.20
N PHE A 2 -44.67 -48.27 31.06
CA PHE A 2 -44.55 -47.61 29.76
C PHE A 2 -43.17 -46.98 29.69
N SER A 3 -42.37 -47.41 28.72
CA SER A 3 -41.04 -46.89 28.43
C SER A 3 -41.15 -45.91 27.26
N SER A 4 -40.87 -44.64 27.51
CA SER A 4 -40.79 -43.61 26.47
C SER A 4 -39.33 -43.41 26.10
N SER A 5 -38.97 -43.80 24.87
CA SER A 5 -37.65 -43.52 24.28
C SER A 5 -37.64 -42.11 23.72
N PHE A 6 -36.73 -41.26 24.19
CA PHE A 6 -36.46 -39.95 23.60
C PHE A 6 -35.36 -40.07 22.54
N LEU A 7 -35.69 -39.70 21.31
CA LEU A 7 -34.76 -39.56 20.20
C LEU A 7 -34.11 -38.17 20.29
N ALA A 8 -32.80 -38.09 20.53
CA ALA A 8 -32.06 -36.84 20.55
C ALA A 8 -31.68 -36.44 19.11
N LEU A 9 -32.23 -35.31 18.64
CA LEU A 9 -31.88 -34.69 17.37
C LEU A 9 -30.64 -33.82 17.58
N ALA A 10 -29.51 -34.21 16.99
CA ALA A 10 -28.28 -33.42 17.03
C ALA A 10 -28.40 -32.23 16.06
N LEU A 11 -28.61 -31.03 16.59
CA LEU A 11 -28.45 -29.78 15.84
C LEU A 11 -26.96 -29.52 15.62
N THR A 12 -26.50 -29.60 14.37
CA THR A 12 -25.19 -29.08 13.97
C THR A 12 -25.28 -27.55 13.89
N LEU A 13 -24.68 -26.86 14.86
CA LEU A 13 -24.55 -25.40 14.82
C LEU A 13 -23.65 -25.00 13.63
N PRO A 14 -23.98 -23.91 12.90
CA PRO A 14 -23.09 -23.37 11.89
C PRO A 14 -21.77 -22.96 12.53
N GLY A 15 -20.66 -23.34 11.89
CA GLY A 15 -19.31 -23.10 12.36
C GLY A 15 -19.10 -21.61 12.66
N PHE A 16 -18.71 -21.31 13.91
CA PHE A 16 -18.14 -20.02 14.26
C PHE A 16 -16.85 -19.85 13.45
N HIS A 17 -16.90 -19.03 12.39
CA HIS A 17 -15.67 -18.46 11.86
C HIS A 17 -15.16 -17.44 12.88
N PRO A 18 -13.97 -17.62 13.48
CA PRO A 18 -13.43 -16.63 14.39
C PRO A 18 -13.33 -15.29 13.64
N ALA A 19 -13.88 -14.23 14.22
CA ALA A 19 -13.69 -12.87 13.73
C ALA A 19 -12.18 -12.62 13.62
N HIS A 20 -11.73 -12.10 12.48
CA HIS A 20 -10.31 -11.75 12.30
C HIS A 20 -9.90 -10.76 13.40
N SER A 21 -9.02 -11.16 14.32
CA SER A 21 -8.43 -10.23 15.28
C SER A 21 -7.49 -9.29 14.52
N TRP A 22 -7.61 -7.98 14.78
CA TRP A 22 -6.75 -6.96 14.18
C TRP A 22 -5.54 -6.74 15.09
N ASP A 23 -4.55 -7.61 14.97
CA ASP A 23 -3.31 -7.52 15.74
C ASP A 23 -2.20 -6.96 14.86
N TRP A 24 -1.48 -5.94 15.35
CA TRP A 24 -0.36 -5.35 14.61
C TRP A 24 0.78 -6.36 14.47
N LEU A 25 1.17 -6.66 13.23
CA LEU A 25 2.39 -7.43 12.93
C LEU A 25 3.62 -6.53 12.95
N ALA A 26 3.47 -5.31 12.42
CA ALA A 26 4.55 -4.35 12.30
C ALA A 26 4.03 -2.94 12.57
N LEU A 27 4.60 -2.29 13.59
CA LEU A 27 4.50 -0.85 13.76
C LEU A 27 5.49 -0.15 12.82
N PRO A 28 5.33 1.16 12.55
CA PRO A 28 6.12 1.84 11.51
C PRO A 28 7.63 1.90 11.72
N ASP A 29 8.10 1.72 12.96
CA ASP A 29 9.52 1.65 13.30
C ASP A 29 10.06 0.21 13.35
N ASN A 30 9.28 -0.78 12.90
CA ASN A 30 9.73 -2.17 12.83
C ASN A 30 10.84 -2.31 11.77
N PRO A 31 12.02 -2.86 12.11
CA PRO A 31 13.15 -2.97 11.19
C PRO A 31 12.91 -3.93 10.01
N ASN A 32 11.86 -4.74 10.07
CA ASN A 32 11.48 -5.63 8.98
C ASN A 32 10.56 -4.96 7.92
N LEU A 33 10.25 -3.68 8.09
CA LEU A 33 9.57 -2.89 7.07
C LEU A 33 10.59 -2.29 6.09
N VAL A 34 10.24 -2.29 4.82
CA VAL A 34 11.02 -1.61 3.77
C VAL A 34 10.20 -0.45 3.26
N TYR A 35 10.80 0.74 3.33
CA TYR A 35 10.26 1.98 2.78
C TYR A 35 11.03 2.36 1.53
N VAL A 36 10.32 2.60 0.44
CA VAL A 36 10.89 3.12 -0.82
C VAL A 36 10.16 4.40 -1.17
N GLY A 37 10.87 5.37 -1.75
CA GLY A 37 10.34 6.70 -2.00
C GLY A 37 10.79 7.69 -0.92
N ARG A 38 10.13 8.84 -0.90
CA ARG A 38 10.48 9.93 0.00
C ARG A 38 9.55 9.94 1.20
N TRP A 39 10.05 9.33 2.27
CA TRP A 39 9.35 9.23 3.55
C TRP A 39 10.00 10.16 4.58
N ASP A 40 9.15 10.86 5.32
CA ASP A 40 9.54 11.58 6.53
C ASP A 40 9.36 10.65 7.73
N HIS A 41 10.44 10.40 8.47
CA HIS A 41 10.48 9.54 9.66
C HIS A 41 10.69 10.34 10.97
N SER A 42 10.55 11.67 10.94
CA SER A 42 10.73 12.52 12.13
C SER A 42 9.77 12.16 13.28
N ALA A 43 8.60 11.61 12.94
CA ALA A 43 7.67 10.98 13.87
C ALA A 43 7.65 9.45 13.65
N PRO A 44 8.42 8.66 14.43
CA PRO A 44 8.64 7.23 14.15
C PRO A 44 7.39 6.34 14.15
N LYS A 45 6.30 6.78 14.79
CA LYS A 45 5.03 6.04 14.85
C LYS A 45 4.01 6.47 13.80
N SER A 46 4.34 7.44 12.97
CA SER A 46 3.47 7.97 11.92
C SER A 46 4.31 8.58 10.79
N PRO A 47 5.22 7.81 10.16
CA PRO A 47 5.94 8.28 9.00
C PRO A 47 4.96 8.57 7.86
N TRP A 48 5.28 9.56 7.06
CA TRP A 48 4.41 9.99 5.97
C TRP A 48 5.19 10.26 4.68
N CYS A 49 4.49 10.20 3.55
CA CYS A 49 5.01 10.56 2.23
C CYS A 49 3.96 11.34 1.44
N GLU A 50 4.38 12.12 0.45
CA GLU A 50 3.45 12.79 -0.49
C GLU A 50 3.63 12.28 -1.93
N TRP A 51 4.87 12.00 -2.34
CA TRP A 51 5.19 11.62 -3.71
C TRP A 51 4.65 10.24 -4.09
N GLN A 52 4.06 10.15 -5.28
CA GLN A 52 3.64 8.89 -5.88
C GLN A 52 4.82 7.92 -6.04
N GLY A 53 4.54 6.62 -6.07
CA GLY A 53 5.54 5.56 -6.14
C GLY A 53 6.19 5.25 -4.78
N SER A 54 5.99 6.12 -3.78
CA SER A 54 6.34 5.81 -2.40
C SER A 54 5.60 4.57 -1.95
N SER A 55 6.32 3.64 -1.33
CA SER A 55 5.78 2.34 -0.95
C SER A 55 6.32 1.86 0.38
N VAL A 56 5.53 1.00 1.03
CA VAL A 56 5.92 0.25 2.22
C VAL A 56 5.63 -1.23 1.98
N SER A 57 6.55 -2.08 2.41
CA SER A 57 6.44 -3.54 2.23
C SER A 57 6.97 -4.34 3.41
N MET A 58 6.48 -5.56 3.54
CA MET A 58 6.99 -6.56 4.49
C MET A 58 6.73 -7.99 3.99
N ASN A 59 7.48 -8.93 4.55
CA ASN A 59 7.13 -10.34 4.51
C ASN A 59 6.29 -10.70 5.75
N PHE A 60 5.26 -11.52 5.58
CA PHE A 60 4.40 -11.98 6.66
C PHE A 60 4.03 -13.46 6.53
N GLU A 61 3.62 -14.08 7.62
CA GLU A 61 3.12 -15.45 7.65
C GLU A 61 1.65 -15.45 8.10
N GLY A 62 0.78 -16.06 7.30
CA GLY A 62 -0.65 -16.10 7.59
C GLY A 62 -1.50 -16.35 6.36
N THR A 63 -2.78 -15.96 6.44
CA THR A 63 -3.77 -16.10 5.35
C THR A 63 -4.31 -14.75 4.87
N GLY A 64 -3.77 -13.65 5.37
CA GLY A 64 -4.22 -12.31 5.07
C GLY A 64 -3.43 -11.24 5.82
N VAL A 65 -3.58 -9.99 5.36
CA VAL A 65 -2.88 -8.83 5.89
C VAL A 65 -3.77 -7.60 5.76
N GLY A 66 -3.69 -6.71 6.76
CA GLY A 66 -4.33 -5.41 6.77
C GLY A 66 -3.31 -4.29 6.99
N ILE A 67 -3.73 -3.05 6.78
CA ILE A 67 -2.91 -1.85 6.94
C ILE A 67 -3.65 -0.78 7.75
N GLY A 68 -2.89 -0.03 8.54
CA GLY A 68 -3.31 1.26 9.10
C GLY A 68 -2.75 2.40 8.27
N ILE A 69 -3.61 3.21 7.66
CA ILE A 69 -3.19 4.30 6.79
C ILE A 69 -4.15 5.49 6.88
N ASP A 70 -3.64 6.71 6.76
CA ASP A 70 -4.42 7.94 6.60
C ASP A 70 -4.09 8.55 5.25
N ALA A 71 -5.13 8.90 4.49
CA ALA A 71 -5.02 9.53 3.18
C ALA A 71 -4.89 11.06 3.23
N GLY A 72 -4.88 11.65 4.43
CA GLY A 72 -4.71 13.09 4.60
C GLY A 72 -5.98 13.85 4.25
N THR A 73 -5.87 14.78 3.29
CA THR A 73 -6.88 15.80 2.99
C THR A 73 -7.82 15.45 1.84
N GLN A 74 -7.47 14.49 0.99
CA GLN A 74 -8.29 14.00 -0.12
C GLN A 74 -8.16 12.47 -0.22
N SER A 75 -8.98 11.86 -1.07
CA SER A 75 -8.84 10.43 -1.34
C SER A 75 -7.49 10.14 -2.00
N ASN A 76 -6.80 9.12 -1.51
CA ASN A 76 -5.61 8.56 -2.12
C ASN A 76 -5.90 7.13 -2.59
N TRP A 77 -5.32 6.77 -3.73
CA TRP A 77 -5.33 5.44 -4.29
C TRP A 77 -4.00 4.75 -4.06
N TYR A 78 -4.08 3.47 -3.73
CA TYR A 78 -2.94 2.63 -3.45
C TYR A 78 -3.02 1.37 -4.26
N ARG A 79 -1.88 0.91 -4.77
CA ARG A 79 -1.75 -0.41 -5.37
C ARG A 79 -1.20 -1.39 -4.36
N VAL A 80 -1.91 -2.50 -4.20
CA VAL A 80 -1.58 -3.62 -3.32
C VAL A 80 -1.07 -4.77 -4.18
N ILE A 81 0.16 -5.19 -3.93
CA ILE A 81 0.83 -6.28 -4.62
C ILE A 81 1.16 -7.35 -3.61
N ILE A 82 0.60 -8.54 -3.81
CA ILE A 82 0.85 -9.73 -2.99
C ILE A 82 1.78 -10.65 -3.77
N ASP A 83 2.79 -11.21 -3.10
CA ASP A 83 3.72 -12.21 -3.64
C ASP A 83 4.40 -11.80 -4.95
N HIS A 84 4.69 -10.50 -5.08
CA HIS A 84 5.26 -9.88 -6.27
C HIS A 84 4.42 -10.01 -7.55
N ASP A 85 3.17 -10.44 -7.45
CA ASP A 85 2.23 -10.56 -8.57
C ASP A 85 1.68 -9.18 -8.96
N ILE A 86 2.43 -8.50 -9.82
CA ILE A 86 2.06 -7.17 -10.33
C ILE A 86 0.82 -7.22 -11.23
N LEU A 87 0.63 -8.30 -11.98
CA LEU A 87 -0.43 -8.41 -12.99
C LEU A 87 -1.80 -8.54 -12.34
N ASN A 88 -1.87 -9.24 -11.20
CA ASN A 88 -3.11 -9.39 -10.42
C ASN A 88 -3.19 -8.42 -9.23
N SER A 89 -2.36 -7.37 -9.22
CA SER A 89 -2.39 -6.33 -8.19
C SER A 89 -3.74 -5.59 -8.17
N LYS A 90 -4.13 -5.10 -6.99
CA LYS A 90 -5.41 -4.41 -6.80
C LYS A 90 -5.17 -2.94 -6.46
N LYS A 91 -6.02 -2.07 -6.98
CA LYS A 91 -6.11 -0.68 -6.53
C LYS A 91 -7.20 -0.54 -5.47
N MET A 92 -6.92 0.27 -4.46
CA MET A 92 -7.86 0.60 -3.40
C MET A 92 -7.86 2.10 -3.15
N GLU A 93 -9.05 2.66 -2.94
CA GLU A 93 -9.24 4.03 -2.47
C GLU A 93 -9.23 4.06 -0.95
N VAL A 94 -8.64 5.11 -0.38
CA VAL A 94 -8.79 5.48 1.02
C VAL A 94 -9.29 6.91 1.10
N SER A 95 -10.44 7.09 1.71
CA SER A 95 -11.03 8.41 1.95
C SER A 95 -10.30 9.18 3.05
N PRO A 96 -10.32 10.52 2.99
CA PRO A 96 -9.65 11.36 3.98
C PRO A 96 -10.32 11.31 5.36
N GLY A 97 -9.72 11.99 6.32
CA GLY A 97 -10.28 12.16 7.66
C GLY A 97 -9.80 11.12 8.67
N GLY A 98 -8.50 10.93 8.76
CA GLY A 98 -7.85 10.15 9.82
C GLY A 98 -7.56 8.70 9.44
N MET A 99 -6.83 8.03 10.33
CA MET A 99 -6.42 6.63 10.18
C MET A 99 -7.62 5.71 9.87
N LYS A 100 -7.48 4.93 8.79
CA LYS A 100 -8.36 3.81 8.43
C LYS A 100 -7.61 2.49 8.62
N LYS A 101 -8.34 1.45 9.04
CA LYS A 101 -7.89 0.06 9.08
C LYS A 101 -8.50 -0.69 7.91
N ILE A 102 -7.67 -1.21 7.01
CA ILE A 102 -8.14 -1.80 5.74
C ILE A 102 -7.53 -3.17 5.52
N ILE A 103 -8.37 -4.17 5.22
CA ILE A 103 -7.90 -5.50 4.81
C ILE A 103 -7.39 -5.40 3.37
N LEU A 104 -6.11 -5.71 3.18
CA LEU A 104 -5.45 -5.68 1.88
C LEU A 104 -5.63 -7.00 1.12
N ALA A 105 -5.52 -8.11 1.85
CA ALA A 105 -5.71 -9.46 1.34
C ALA A 105 -6.23 -10.38 2.44
N HIS A 106 -6.99 -11.40 2.05
CA HIS A 106 -7.50 -12.46 2.92
C HIS A 106 -7.69 -13.72 2.07
N SER A 107 -7.94 -14.86 2.73
CA SER A 107 -8.10 -16.17 2.08
C SER A 107 -6.91 -16.58 1.21
N LEU A 108 -5.71 -16.12 1.56
CA LEU A 108 -4.47 -16.64 1.01
C LEU A 108 -4.25 -18.07 1.53
N SER A 109 -3.47 -18.86 0.80
CA SER A 109 -2.96 -20.13 1.32
C SER A 109 -2.22 -19.89 2.64
N SER A 110 -2.26 -20.83 3.59
CA SER A 110 -1.41 -20.71 4.77
C SER A 110 0.06 -20.80 4.36
N GLY A 111 0.85 -19.78 4.72
CA GLY A 111 2.28 -19.75 4.45
C GLY A 111 2.88 -18.36 4.54
N GLN A 112 4.10 -18.24 3.98
CA GLN A 112 4.79 -16.96 3.85
C GLN A 112 4.32 -16.21 2.61
N HIS A 113 4.11 -14.91 2.78
CA HIS A 113 3.67 -13.99 1.75
C HIS A 113 4.46 -12.68 1.83
N HIS A 114 4.48 -11.94 0.72
CA HIS A 114 5.02 -10.59 0.67
C HIS A 114 3.92 -9.60 0.30
N VAL A 115 3.82 -8.49 1.02
CA VAL A 115 2.93 -7.37 0.66
C VAL A 115 3.75 -6.13 0.34
N ARG A 116 3.40 -5.46 -0.76
CA ARG A 116 3.85 -4.10 -1.07
C ARG A 116 2.66 -3.21 -1.36
N VAL A 117 2.59 -2.08 -0.68
CA VAL A 117 1.56 -1.06 -0.89
C VAL A 117 2.23 0.18 -1.46
N VAL A 118 1.82 0.59 -2.65
CA VAL A 118 2.37 1.73 -3.40
C VAL A 118 1.34 2.84 -3.46
N LYS A 119 1.71 4.08 -3.12
CA LYS A 119 0.88 5.25 -3.37
C LYS A 119 0.82 5.53 -4.87
N GLU A 120 -0.38 5.42 -5.45
CA GLU A 120 -0.61 5.66 -6.89
C GLU A 120 -1.08 7.08 -7.15
N THR A 121 -1.89 7.63 -6.25
CA THR A 121 -2.40 8.99 -6.42
C THR A 121 -1.26 9.98 -6.49
N TYR A 122 -1.35 10.77 -7.54
CA TYR A 122 -0.56 11.93 -7.86
C TYR A 122 -0.63 12.97 -6.71
N PHE A 123 0.30 13.91 -6.68
CA PHE A 123 0.56 14.93 -5.64
C PHE A 123 -0.65 15.60 -4.94
N GLY A 124 -0.40 16.33 -3.85
CA GLY A 124 -1.39 17.18 -3.20
C GLY A 124 -2.09 16.54 -2.01
N SER A 125 -1.73 15.29 -1.67
CA SER A 125 -2.17 14.68 -0.43
C SER A 125 -1.18 13.68 0.13
N GLU A 126 -0.95 13.79 1.41
CA GLU A 126 -0.05 12.95 2.18
C GLU A 126 -0.67 11.57 2.44
N THR A 127 0.20 10.60 2.59
CA THR A 127 -0.10 9.28 3.11
C THR A 127 0.66 9.11 4.41
N THR A 128 -0.05 8.89 5.52
CA THR A 128 0.56 8.53 6.80
C THR A 128 0.36 7.04 7.06
N PHE A 129 1.44 6.33 7.38
CA PHE A 129 1.42 4.90 7.67
C PHE A 129 1.47 4.62 9.17
N PHE A 130 0.63 3.69 9.63
CA PHE A 130 0.52 3.33 11.06
C PHE A 130 0.88 1.88 11.38
N GLY A 131 1.14 1.06 10.35
CA GLY A 131 1.55 -0.32 10.53
C GLY A 131 0.79 -1.29 9.62
N PHE A 132 1.25 -2.54 9.65
CA PHE A 132 0.51 -3.66 9.09
C PHE A 132 -0.04 -4.56 10.20
N ALA A 133 -1.20 -5.13 9.95
CA ALA A 133 -1.89 -6.04 10.84
C ALA A 133 -2.07 -7.41 10.20
N GLY A 134 -2.08 -8.45 11.03
CA GLY A 134 -2.32 -9.82 10.61
C GLY A 134 -3.81 -10.05 10.44
N VAL A 135 -4.19 -10.80 9.41
CA VAL A 135 -5.58 -11.23 9.20
C VAL A 135 -5.55 -12.74 9.03
N GLY A 136 -5.80 -13.48 10.12
CA GLY A 136 -5.77 -14.96 10.10
C GLY A 136 -4.35 -15.56 10.13
N GLY A 137 -3.47 -15.00 10.96
CA GLY A 137 -2.09 -15.45 11.18
C GLY A 137 -1.27 -14.41 11.94
N ALA A 138 -0.15 -14.83 12.52
CA ALA A 138 0.75 -13.97 13.28
C ALA A 138 2.21 -14.32 12.96
N GLY A 139 2.82 -13.58 12.04
CA GLY A 139 4.24 -13.71 11.74
C GLY A 139 4.74 -12.60 10.83
N ILE A 140 5.89 -12.04 11.17
CA ILE A 140 6.69 -11.16 10.32
C ILE A 140 8.08 -11.76 10.20
N SER A 141 8.63 -11.78 9.00
CA SER A 141 9.98 -12.28 8.74
C SER A 141 10.86 -11.17 8.17
N SER A 142 12.17 -11.43 8.11
CA SER A 142 13.12 -10.47 7.57
C SER A 142 12.74 -10.10 6.13
N PRO A 143 12.85 -8.80 5.77
CA PRO A 143 12.52 -8.35 4.43
C PRO A 143 13.52 -8.90 3.41
N PRO A 144 13.16 -8.93 2.11
CA PRO A 144 14.13 -9.22 1.08
C PRO A 144 15.28 -8.19 1.12
N PRO A 145 16.50 -8.57 0.69
CA PRO A 145 17.60 -7.61 0.57
C PRO A 145 17.17 -6.41 -0.29
N PRO A 146 17.51 -5.18 0.12
CA PRO A 146 17.15 -4.00 -0.65
C PRO A 146 17.80 -4.04 -2.04
N PRO A 147 17.16 -3.47 -3.07
CA PRO A 147 17.77 -3.32 -4.38
C PRO A 147 19.11 -2.57 -4.29
N THR A 148 20.11 -3.02 -5.08
CA THR A 148 21.42 -2.35 -5.11
C THR A 148 21.44 -1.11 -6.00
N ARG A 149 20.36 -0.85 -6.74
CA ARG A 149 20.21 0.28 -7.65
C ARG A 149 19.12 1.22 -7.14
N ARG A 150 19.35 2.51 -7.37
CA ARG A 150 18.37 3.57 -7.14
C ARG A 150 18.22 4.41 -8.39
N ILE A 151 17.00 4.76 -8.75
CA ILE A 151 16.69 5.61 -9.89
C ILE A 151 15.76 6.74 -9.42
N GLU A 152 16.09 7.98 -9.75
CA GLU A 152 15.21 9.11 -9.48
C GLU A 152 14.64 9.65 -10.78
N PHE A 153 13.33 9.82 -10.82
CA PHE A 153 12.58 10.30 -11.96
C PHE A 153 12.05 11.70 -11.66
N TYR A 154 12.32 12.60 -12.58
CA TYR A 154 11.81 13.97 -12.56
C TYR A 154 11.02 14.22 -13.84
N GLY A 155 9.78 14.68 -13.73
CA GLY A 155 9.02 15.08 -14.91
C GLY A 155 7.57 15.44 -14.64
N ASP A 156 6.70 15.03 -15.56
CA ASP A 156 5.35 15.58 -15.68
C ASP A 156 4.23 14.52 -15.52
N SER A 157 3.08 14.75 -16.15
CA SER A 157 1.91 13.87 -16.15
C SER A 157 2.21 12.44 -16.60
N ASN A 158 3.16 12.26 -17.52
CA ASN A 158 3.47 10.94 -18.09
C ASN A 158 4.17 10.04 -17.07
N LEU A 159 5.02 10.62 -16.21
CA LEU A 159 5.65 9.91 -15.10
C LEU A 159 4.76 9.84 -13.88
N ALA A 160 3.95 10.87 -13.62
CA ALA A 160 2.96 10.84 -12.55
C ALA A 160 1.86 9.79 -12.81
N GLY A 161 1.63 9.42 -14.07
CA GLY A 161 0.57 8.50 -14.47
C GLY A 161 -0.81 9.14 -14.37
N TYR A 162 -0.94 10.44 -14.68
CA TYR A 162 -2.12 11.26 -14.40
C TYR A 162 -3.45 10.71 -14.96
N SER A 163 -3.42 10.00 -16.08
CA SER A 163 -4.60 9.37 -16.69
C SER A 163 -4.23 8.03 -17.33
N LEU A 164 -3.31 7.31 -16.70
CA LEU A 164 -2.76 6.08 -17.27
C LEU A 164 -3.84 5.03 -17.58
N GLU A 165 -4.87 4.95 -16.74
CA GLU A 165 -5.92 3.93 -16.85
C GLU A 165 -7.16 4.46 -17.61
N HIS A 166 -7.05 5.57 -18.37
CA HIS A 166 -8.19 6.16 -19.10
C HIS A 166 -7.86 6.53 -20.55
N GLU A 167 -8.64 5.97 -21.49
CA GLU A 167 -8.41 6.15 -22.93
C GLU A 167 -8.63 7.58 -23.43
N GLU A 168 -9.57 8.34 -22.83
CA GLU A 168 -9.86 9.72 -23.22
C GLU A 168 -9.17 10.79 -22.34
N ASN A 169 -8.16 10.42 -21.53
CA ASN A 169 -7.42 11.35 -20.68
C ASN A 169 -8.31 12.18 -19.71
N LYS A 170 -9.31 11.54 -19.09
CA LYS A 170 -10.12 12.16 -18.04
C LYS A 170 -9.40 11.98 -16.70
N GLY A 171 -8.79 13.05 -16.20
CA GLY A 171 -7.86 13.04 -15.07
C GLY A 171 -8.47 12.89 -13.68
N GLN A 172 -9.12 11.76 -13.40
CA GLN A 172 -9.61 11.44 -12.05
C GLN A 172 -8.58 10.64 -11.25
N ASN A 173 -8.63 10.74 -9.91
CA ASN A 173 -7.67 10.07 -9.03
C ASN A 173 -7.70 8.55 -9.18
N GLU A 174 -8.87 7.96 -9.42
CA GLU A 174 -9.03 6.53 -9.67
C GLU A 174 -8.42 6.06 -10.98
N LEU A 175 -8.10 6.96 -11.91
CA LEU A 175 -7.53 6.67 -13.22
C LEU A 175 -6.01 6.90 -13.26
N GLN A 176 -5.44 7.33 -12.13
CA GLN A 176 -4.01 7.53 -11.95
C GLN A 176 -3.29 6.23 -11.62
N GLY A 177 -2.02 6.10 -12.00
CA GLY A 177 -1.21 4.95 -11.60
C GLY A 177 0.24 5.07 -12.03
N CYS A 178 1.11 5.48 -11.12
CA CYS A 178 2.54 5.61 -11.37
C CYS A 178 3.26 4.25 -11.53
N GLU A 179 2.77 3.18 -10.89
CA GLU A 179 3.44 1.87 -10.91
C GLU A 179 3.48 1.26 -12.33
N PHE A 180 2.50 1.57 -13.19
CA PHE A 180 2.45 1.09 -14.57
C PHE A 180 2.98 2.10 -15.60
N THR A 181 3.52 3.24 -15.15
CA THR A 181 4.25 4.17 -16.03
C THR A 181 5.63 3.62 -16.41
N TYR A 182 6.29 4.26 -17.36
CA TYR A 182 7.66 3.92 -17.72
C TYR A 182 8.65 4.10 -16.55
N ALA A 183 8.38 4.94 -15.55
CA ALA A 183 9.18 4.97 -14.32
C ALA A 183 9.09 3.66 -13.54
N GLY A 184 7.87 3.24 -13.19
CA GLY A 184 7.64 2.01 -12.45
C GLY A 184 8.12 0.77 -13.22
N ILE A 185 7.85 0.71 -14.53
CA ILE A 185 8.32 -0.39 -15.40
C ILE A 185 9.85 -0.44 -15.43
N THR A 186 10.52 0.72 -15.60
CA THR A 186 11.98 0.79 -15.63
C THR A 186 12.59 0.36 -14.29
N ALA A 187 12.06 0.86 -13.18
CA ALA A 187 12.52 0.51 -11.84
C ALA A 187 12.42 -1.00 -11.57
N ARG A 188 11.27 -1.61 -11.88
CA ARG A 188 11.10 -3.07 -11.78
C ARG A 188 12.05 -3.82 -12.70
N ARG A 189 12.21 -3.37 -13.95
CA ARG A 189 13.06 -4.03 -14.94
C ARG A 189 14.52 -4.09 -14.50
N PHE A 190 15.02 -3.06 -13.83
CA PHE A 190 16.39 -2.98 -13.34
C PHE A 190 16.58 -3.47 -11.91
N ASN A 191 15.52 -3.94 -11.25
CA ASN A 191 15.51 -4.22 -9.82
C ASN A 191 16.12 -3.04 -9.05
N ALA A 192 15.45 -1.89 -9.11
CA ALA A 192 15.87 -0.66 -8.48
C ALA A 192 14.78 -0.10 -7.57
N GLU A 193 15.19 0.51 -6.46
CA GLU A 193 14.34 1.47 -5.76
C GLU A 193 14.13 2.66 -6.69
N TYR A 194 12.94 3.28 -6.64
CA TYR A 194 12.71 4.49 -7.40
C TYR A 194 11.95 5.57 -6.64
N HIS A 195 12.33 6.81 -6.92
CA HIS A 195 11.64 8.01 -6.46
C HIS A 195 11.01 8.68 -7.68
N ASN A 196 9.73 9.00 -7.61
CA ASN A 196 9.01 9.63 -8.71
C ASN A 196 8.54 11.02 -8.32
N ILE A 197 9.29 12.03 -8.77
CA ILE A 197 9.11 13.43 -8.45
C ILE A 197 8.53 14.12 -9.68
N SER A 198 7.27 13.80 -9.98
CA SER A 198 6.63 14.20 -11.23
C SER A 198 5.27 14.84 -11.03
N ILE A 199 5.00 15.89 -11.81
CA ILE A 199 3.84 16.75 -11.64
C ILE A 199 3.18 17.09 -12.98
N SER A 200 1.91 16.73 -13.14
CA SER A 200 1.11 17.04 -14.32
C SER A 200 1.16 18.52 -14.68
N GLY A 201 1.57 18.80 -15.93
CA GLY A 201 1.71 20.16 -16.46
C GLY A 201 2.95 20.93 -15.99
N GLU A 202 3.81 20.30 -15.20
CA GLU A 202 4.98 20.96 -14.63
C GLU A 202 6.13 21.06 -15.63
N THR A 203 6.96 22.08 -15.46
CA THR A 203 8.16 22.32 -16.29
C THR A 203 9.40 22.31 -15.41
N ILE A 204 10.58 22.06 -15.99
CA ILE A 204 11.87 22.13 -15.26
C ILE A 204 12.00 23.41 -14.44
N SER A 205 11.55 24.56 -14.97
CA SER A 205 11.58 25.83 -14.25
C SER A 205 10.59 25.92 -13.09
N GLY A 206 9.39 25.34 -13.23
CA GLY A 206 8.30 25.49 -12.25
C GLY A 206 8.42 24.56 -11.03
N ILE A 207 9.16 23.46 -11.17
CA ILE A 207 9.50 22.53 -10.07
C ILE A 207 10.91 22.76 -9.51
N ASN A 208 11.65 23.73 -10.06
CA ASN A 208 12.89 24.19 -9.47
C ASN A 208 12.68 24.52 -7.97
N SER A 209 13.60 24.08 -7.11
CA SER A 209 13.53 24.13 -5.63
C SER A 209 12.47 23.26 -4.95
N LYS A 210 11.58 22.60 -5.70
CA LYS A 210 10.56 21.69 -5.15
C LYS A 210 10.98 20.23 -5.26
N TYR A 211 11.92 19.95 -6.17
CA TYR A 211 12.46 18.62 -6.39
C TYR A 211 13.03 17.94 -5.17
N ASP A 212 13.54 18.64 -4.15
CA ASP A 212 14.15 18.01 -2.96
C ASP A 212 13.20 18.00 -1.75
N ARG A 213 11.98 18.52 -1.92
CA ARG A 213 11.05 18.64 -0.81
C ARG A 213 10.37 17.30 -0.51
N MET A 214 10.06 17.09 0.77
CA MET A 214 9.14 16.04 1.20
C MET A 214 7.69 16.38 0.85
N ARG A 215 7.33 17.66 1.02
CA ARG A 215 6.03 18.21 0.59
C ARG A 215 6.14 19.11 -0.62
N TYR A 216 5.24 18.98 -1.58
CA TYR A 216 5.20 19.88 -2.73
C TYR A 216 4.67 21.28 -2.37
N GLY A 217 3.64 21.34 -1.52
CA GLY A 217 2.84 22.56 -1.29
C GLY A 217 3.29 23.50 -0.16
N VAL A 218 4.42 23.27 0.49
CA VAL A 218 4.89 24.10 1.62
C VAL A 218 6.16 24.85 1.22
N SER A 219 6.14 26.17 1.42
CA SER A 219 7.30 27.07 1.26
C SER A 219 8.28 26.97 2.41
#